data_AF-A0AA87NQA8-F1
#
_entry.id   AF-A0AA87NQA8-F1
#
_cell.length_a   1.000
_cell.length_b   1.000
_cell.length_c   1.000
_cell.angle_alpha   90.00
_cell.angle_beta   90.00
_cell.angle_gamma   90.00
#
_symmetry.space_group_name_H-M   'P 1'
#
loop_
_entity.id
_entity.type
_entity.pdbx_description
1 polymer ?
#
loop_
_entity_poly.entity_id
_entity_poly.type
_entity_poly.pdbx_seq_one_letter_code
_entity_poly.pdbx_strand_id
1 'polypeptide(L)'
;MDKSEKLIKYTLWGSIALDIILCACFVIGFSLGLGSVEIGFFMVGLVFRYGLAIAIISILLKFAVIALSFQRDTNIKRKSLSIAFLSLVRLLIIGGVIWGIYFIGKVMTAVG
;
A
#
# COMPACT_ATOMS: atom_id res chain seq x y z
N MET A 1 -17.23 18.13 -14.73
CA MET A 1 -16.29 17.56 -13.73
C MET A 1 -15.14 18.54 -13.60
N ASP A 2 -14.98 19.12 -12.42
CA ASP A 2 -14.04 20.22 -12.16
C ASP A 2 -12.59 19.72 -12.30
N LYS A 3 -11.63 20.58 -12.69
CA LYS A 3 -10.22 20.14 -12.92
C LYS A 3 -9.62 19.51 -11.65
N SER A 4 -9.97 20.05 -10.48
CA SER A 4 -9.57 19.54 -9.17
C SER A 4 -10.17 18.17 -8.84
N GLU A 5 -11.36 17.86 -9.37
CA GLU A 5 -12.05 16.59 -9.13
C GLU A 5 -11.42 15.44 -9.90
N LYS A 6 -10.96 15.71 -11.14
CA LYS A 6 -10.13 14.77 -11.91
C LYS A 6 -8.82 14.45 -11.19
N LEU A 7 -8.13 15.48 -10.68
CA LEU A 7 -6.87 15.30 -9.94
C LEU A 7 -7.05 14.44 -8.69
N ILE A 8 -8.06 14.72 -7.87
CA ILE A 8 -8.38 13.91 -6.67
C ILE A 8 -8.59 12.44 -7.05
N LYS A 9 -9.35 12.19 -8.12
CA LYS A 9 -9.63 10.83 -8.58
C LYS A 9 -8.37 10.10 -9.05
N TYR A 10 -7.52 10.74 -9.85
CA TYR A 10 -6.27 10.14 -10.32
C TYR A 10 -5.28 9.88 -9.19
N THR A 11 -5.14 10.82 -8.24
CA THR A 11 -4.27 10.64 -7.07
C THR A 11 -4.75 9.49 -6.18
N LEU A 12 -6.06 9.39 -5.92
CA LEU A 12 -6.63 8.28 -5.15
C LEU A 12 -6.39 6.94 -5.86
N TRP A 13 -6.61 6.89 -7.17
CA TRP A 13 -6.43 5.67 -7.96
C TRP A 13 -4.96 5.24 -8.03
N GLY A 14 -4.04 6.20 -8.18
CA GLY A 14 -2.60 5.95 -8.14
C GLY A 14 -2.14 5.39 -6.79
N SER A 15 -2.66 5.93 -5.68
CA SER A 15 -2.38 5.38 -4.35
C SER A 15 -2.92 3.96 -4.17
N ILE A 16 -4.16 3.69 -4.60
CA ILE A 16 -4.72 2.33 -4.56
C ILE A 16 -3.91 1.37 -5.43
N ALA A 17 -3.45 1.81 -6.60
CA ALA A 17 -2.62 0.99 -7.48
C ALA A 17 -1.28 0.63 -6.82
N LEU A 18 -0.63 1.58 -6.12
CA LEU A 18 0.59 1.30 -5.35
C LEU A 18 0.36 0.24 -4.27
N ASP A 19 -0.75 0.32 -3.54
CA ASP A 19 -1.11 -0.66 -2.52
C ASP A 19 -1.31 -2.06 -3.13
N ILE A 20 -2.01 -2.13 -4.27
CA ILE A 20 -2.27 -3.37 -4.99
C ILE A 20 -0.96 -3.98 -5.49
N ILE A 21 -0.07 -3.18 -6.09
CA ILE A 21 1.24 -3.65 -6.57
C ILE A 21 2.06 -4.21 -5.41
N LEU A 22 2.10 -3.51 -4.27
CA LEU A 22 2.85 -3.95 -3.10
C LEU A 22 2.29 -5.27 -2.55
N CYS A 23 0.98 -5.38 -2.45
CA CYS A 23 0.31 -6.60 -2.00
C CYS A 23 0.50 -7.76 -2.99
N ALA A 24 0.39 -7.51 -4.30
CA ALA A 24 0.57 -8.51 -5.32
C ALA A 24 2.02 -9.02 -5.37
N CYS A 25 3.00 -8.12 -5.33
CA CYS A 25 4.42 -8.50 -5.26
C CYS A 25 4.71 -9.33 -4.00
N PHE A 26 4.09 -9.00 -2.86
CA PHE A 26 4.26 -9.78 -1.65
C PHE A 26 3.63 -11.17 -1.77
N VAL A 27 2.35 -11.26 -2.14
CA VAL A 27 1.63 -12.55 -2.19
C VAL A 27 2.21 -13.45 -3.27
N ILE A 28 2.38 -12.94 -4.50
CA ILE A 28 2.92 -13.72 -5.62
C ILE A 28 4.37 -14.09 -5.34
N GLY A 29 5.18 -13.13 -4.88
CA GLY A 29 6.57 -13.38 -4.54
C GLY A 29 6.72 -14.44 -3.45
N PHE A 30 5.90 -14.34 -2.39
CA PHE A 30 5.93 -15.27 -1.28
C PHE A 30 5.50 -16.69 -1.70
N SER A 31 4.41 -16.80 -2.48
CA SER A 31 3.97 -18.10 -3.02
C SER A 31 5.00 -18.72 -3.96
N LEU A 32 5.62 -17.95 -4.85
CA LEU A 32 6.67 -18.44 -5.75
C LEU A 32 7.95 -18.80 -4.99
N GLY A 33 8.30 -18.04 -3.95
CA GLY A 33 9.44 -18.33 -3.07
C GLY A 33 9.26 -19.64 -2.32
N LEU A 34 8.05 -19.95 -1.82
CA LEU A 34 7.75 -21.26 -1.25
C LEU A 34 7.90 -22.40 -2.26
N GLY A 35 7.62 -22.13 -3.54
CA GLY A 35 7.88 -23.05 -4.65
C GLY A 35 9.35 -23.12 -5.08
N SER A 36 10.28 -22.53 -4.33
CA SER A 36 11.71 -22.47 -4.62
C SER A 36 12.07 -21.78 -5.95
N VAL A 37 11.19 -20.91 -6.45
CA VAL A 37 11.45 -20.10 -7.65
C VAL A 37 12.20 -18.83 -7.23
N GLU A 38 13.41 -18.65 -7.75
CA GLU A 38 14.32 -17.52 -7.40
C GLU A 38 13.67 -16.15 -7.56
N ILE A 39 12.85 -15.98 -8.61
CA ILE A 39 12.12 -14.74 -8.90
C ILE A 39 11.16 -14.38 -7.75
N GLY A 40 10.60 -15.39 -7.07
CA GLY A 40 9.70 -15.18 -5.92
C GLY A 40 10.40 -14.51 -4.75
N PHE A 41 11.58 -15.02 -4.36
CA PHE A 41 12.39 -14.41 -3.30
C PHE A 41 12.89 -13.02 -3.66
N PHE A 42 13.20 -12.78 -4.94
CA PHE A 42 13.57 -11.44 -5.40
C PHE A 42 12.41 -10.43 -5.22
N MET A 43 11.18 -10.80 -5.59
CA MET A 43 10.00 -9.95 -5.42
C MET A 43 9.72 -9.66 -3.93
N VAL A 44 9.82 -10.67 -3.07
CA VAL A 44 9.67 -10.48 -1.61
C VAL A 44 10.77 -9.59 -1.04
N GLY A 45 12.02 -9.76 -1.49
CA GLY A 45 13.15 -8.92 -1.11
C GLY A 45 12.96 -7.44 -1.47
N LEU A 46 12.39 -7.16 -2.64
CA LEU A 46 12.01 -5.80 -3.03
C LEU A 46 10.94 -5.21 -2.12
N VAL A 47 9.94 -6.02 -1.73
CA VAL A 47 8.90 -5.59 -0.78
C VAL A 47 9.50 -5.30 0.60
N PHE A 48 10.43 -6.10 1.10
CA PHE A 48 11.05 -5.81 2.39
C PHE A 48 11.99 -4.60 2.34
N ARG A 49 12.69 -4.38 1.23
CA ARG A 49 13.62 -3.25 1.09
C ARG A 49 12.93 -1.92 0.84
N TYR A 50 11.92 -1.90 -0.03
CA TYR A 50 11.26 -0.67 -0.49
C TYR A 50 9.80 -0.54 -0.07
N GLY A 51 9.19 -1.60 0.45
CA GLY A 51 7.76 -1.59 0.81
C GLY A 51 7.39 -0.55 1.86
N LEU A 52 8.28 -0.28 2.81
CA LEU A 52 8.06 0.78 3.81
C LEU A 52 8.04 2.17 3.15
N ALA A 53 8.97 2.45 2.22
CA ALA A 53 9.00 3.72 1.49
C ALA A 53 7.75 3.89 0.61
N ILE A 54 7.34 2.83 -0.10
CA ILE A 54 6.13 2.84 -0.94
C ILE A 54 4.87 3.04 -0.08
N ALA A 55 4.79 2.39 1.09
CA ALA A 55 3.70 2.56 2.04
C ALA A 55 3.62 4.02 2.55
N ILE A 56 4.74 4.64 2.92
CA ILE A 56 4.78 6.06 3.33
C ILE A 56 4.29 6.97 2.20
N ILE A 57 4.75 6.76 0.96
CA ILE A 57 4.32 7.53 -0.20
C ILE A 57 2.81 7.38 -0.43
N SER A 58 2.27 6.16 -0.31
CA SER A 58 0.83 5.91 -0.43
C SER A 58 0.03 6.63 0.67
N ILE A 59 0.52 6.63 1.92
CA ILE A 59 -0.10 7.37 3.03
C ILE A 59 -0.11 8.88 2.76
N LEU A 60 1.01 9.45 2.31
CA LEU A 60 1.11 10.86 1.95
C LEU A 60 0.14 11.25 0.85
N LEU A 61 0.00 10.42 -0.19
CA LEU A 61 -0.97 10.65 -1.27
C LEU A 61 -2.41 10.65 -0.73
N LYS A 62 -2.78 9.73 0.16
CA LYS A 62 -4.12 9.66 0.76
C LYS A 62 -4.39 10.88 1.65
N PHE A 63 -3.39 11.35 2.40
CA PHE A 63 -3.50 12.60 3.17
C PHE A 63 -3.72 13.82 2.27
N ALA A 64 -3.01 13.92 1.15
CA ALA A 64 -3.22 14.99 0.18
C ALA A 64 -4.65 14.96 -0.39
N VAL A 65 -5.18 13.77 -0.68
CA VAL A 65 -6.58 13.57 -1.12
C VAL A 65 -7.57 14.01 -0.04
N ILE A 66 -7.33 13.67 1.22
CA ILE A 66 -8.16 14.08 2.37
C ILE A 66 -8.18 15.60 2.49
N ALA A 67 -7.01 16.26 2.48
CA ALA A 67 -6.90 17.71 2.58
C ALA A 67 -7.61 18.44 1.42
N LEU A 68 -7.42 17.97 0.17
CA LEU A 68 -8.10 18.53 -1.01
C LEU A 68 -9.61 18.28 -1.03
N SER A 69 -10.06 17.22 -0.35
CA SER A 69 -11.49 16.90 -0.24
C SER A 69 -12.20 17.76 0.82
N PHE A 70 -11.47 18.27 1.82
CA PHE A 70 -12.04 19.04 2.94
C PHE A 70 -12.56 20.44 2.55
N GLN A 71 -12.03 21.06 1.48
CA GLN A 71 -12.37 22.44 1.10
C GLN A 71 -13.70 22.62 0.34
N ARG A 72 -14.37 21.56 -0.13
CA ARG A 72 -15.65 21.68 -0.86
C ARG A 72 -16.55 20.48 -0.56
N ASP A 73 -17.71 20.75 0.01
CA ASP A 73 -18.70 19.72 0.36
C ASP A 73 -19.51 19.31 -0.87
N THR A 74 -19.03 18.28 -1.58
CA THR A 74 -19.83 17.59 -2.59
C THR A 74 -19.91 16.11 -2.25
N ASN A 75 -21.05 15.49 -2.53
CA ASN A 75 -21.33 14.08 -2.24
C ASN A 75 -20.25 13.12 -2.83
N ILE A 76 -19.65 13.53 -3.96
CA ILE A 76 -18.53 12.82 -4.64
C ILE A 76 -17.24 12.85 -3.79
N LYS A 77 -16.94 13.95 -3.11
CA LYS A 77 -15.77 14.08 -2.24
C LYS A 77 -15.95 13.31 -0.93
N ARG A 78 -17.17 13.25 -0.38
CA ARG A 78 -17.47 12.42 0.81
C ARG A 78 -17.23 10.92 0.54
N LYS A 79 -17.60 10.45 -0.65
CA LYS A 79 -17.32 9.07 -1.09
C LYS A 79 -15.81 8.82 -1.27
N SER A 80 -15.09 9.77 -1.87
CA SER A 80 -13.63 9.72 -2.04
C SER A 80 -12.89 9.66 -0.69
N LEU A 81 -13.35 10.43 0.29
CA LEU A 81 -12.86 10.42 1.68
C LEU A 81 -13.03 9.05 2.35
N SER A 82 -14.23 8.47 2.26
CA SER A 82 -14.52 7.14 2.82
C SER A 82 -13.62 6.06 2.20
N ILE A 83 -13.41 6.11 0.88
CA ILE A 83 -12.52 5.17 0.17
C ILE A 83 -11.06 5.35 0.58
N ALA A 84 -10.58 6.59 0.71
CA ALA A 84 -9.21 6.87 1.16
C ALA A 84 -8.97 6.31 2.58
N PHE A 85 -9.94 6.48 3.48
CA PHE A 85 -9.86 5.99 4.85
C PHE A 85 -9.90 4.46 4.92
N LEU A 86 -10.80 3.82 4.16
CA LEU A 86 -10.87 2.36 4.06
C LEU A 86 -9.59 1.77 3.47
N SER A 87 -8.96 2.48 2.52
CA SER A 87 -7.69 2.08 1.92
C SER A 87 -6.51 2.25 2.90
N LEU A 88 -6.51 3.26 3.77
CA LEU A 88 -5.55 3.40 4.88
C LEU A 88 -5.67 2.24 5.87
N VAL A 89 -6.90 2.01 6.35
CA VAL A 89 -7.50 0.73 6.74
C VAL A 89 -6.66 -0.52 6.43
N ARG A 90 -6.85 -0.94 5.18
CA ARG A 90 -6.26 -2.14 4.60
C ARG A 90 -4.74 -2.08 4.55
N LEU A 91 -4.15 -0.93 4.21
CA LEU A 91 -2.70 -0.79 4.13
C LEU A 91 -2.03 -1.04 5.49
N LEU A 92 -2.62 -0.56 6.58
CA LEU A 92 -2.12 -0.81 7.94
C LEU A 92 -2.16 -2.30 8.29
N ILE A 93 -3.25 -2.99 7.97
CA ILE A 93 -3.39 -4.44 8.23
C ILE A 93 -2.35 -5.21 7.41
N ILE A 94 -2.25 -4.96 6.11
CA ILE A 94 -1.32 -5.65 5.20
C ILE A 94 0.13 -5.36 5.60
N GLY A 95 0.46 -4.10 5.85
CA GLY A 95 1.79 -3.68 6.29
C GLY A 95 2.19 -4.33 7.61
N GLY A 96 1.26 -4.41 8.57
CA GLY A 96 1.47 -5.10 9.84
C GLY A 96 1.78 -6.59 9.67
N VAL A 97 1.04 -7.29 8.79
CA VAL A 97 1.29 -8.71 8.48
C VAL A 97 2.67 -8.90 7.83
N ILE A 98 3.00 -8.10 6.81
CA ILE A 98 4.29 -8.17 6.11
C ILE A 98 5.45 -7.92 7.08
N TRP A 99 5.33 -6.88 7.92
CA TRP A 99 6.37 -6.53 8.88
C TRP A 99 6.51 -7.57 9.99
N GLY A 100 5.41 -8.16 10.45
CA GLY A 100 5.41 -9.26 11.41
C GLY A 100 6.16 -10.49 10.87
N ILE A 101 5.89 -10.88 9.61
CA ILE A 101 6.59 -11.99 8.95
C ILE A 101 8.09 -11.68 8.82
N TYR A 102 8.45 -10.46 8.42
CA TYR A 102 9.85 -10.03 8.35
C TYR A 102 10.56 -10.11 9.71
N PHE A 103 9.90 -9.63 10.76
CA PHE A 103 10.47 -9.63 12.11
C PHE A 103 10.68 -11.05 12.64
N ILE A 104 9.71 -11.96 12.45
CA ILE A 104 9.85 -13.37 12.84
C ILE A 104 11.04 -14.01 12.11
N GLY A 105 11.13 -13.82 10.79
CA GLY A 105 12.25 -14.35 10.00
C GLY A 105 13.61 -13.83 10.45
N LYS A 106 13.71 -12.53 10.76
CA LYS A 106 14.93 -11.91 11.30
C LYS A 106 15.31 -12.45 12.68
N VAL A 107 14.34 -12.68 13.56
CA VAL A 107 14.61 -13.28 14.87
C VAL A 107 15.09 -14.71 14.70
N MET A 108 14.42 -15.54 13.90
CA MET A 108 14.81 -16.94 13.67
C MET A 108 16.22 -17.09 13.09
N THR A 109 16.67 -16.17 12.23
CA THR A 109 18.04 -16.19 11.67
C THR A 109 19.11 -15.71 12.66
N ALA A 110 18.74 -15.05 13.76
CA ALA A 110 19.67 -14.60 14.78
C ALA A 110 19.88 -15.61 15.92
N VAL A 111 19.00 -16.62 16.05
CA VAL A 111 19.08 -17.65 17.11
C VAL A 111 19.53 -19.03 16.59
N GLY A 112 19.69 -19.20 15.28
CA GLY A 112 20.23 -20.41 14.63
C GLY A 112 21.68 -20.24 14.24
#